data_AF-A0A509EJA0-F1
#
_entry.id   AF-A0A509EJA0-F1
#
_cell.length_a   1.000
_cell.length_b   1.000
_cell.length_c   1.000
_cell.angle_alpha   90.00
_cell.angle_beta   90.00
_cell.angle_gamma   90.00
#
_symmetry.space_group_name_H-M   'P 1'
#
loop_
_entity.id
_entity.type
_entity.pdbx_description
1 polymer ?
#
loop_
_entity_poly.entity_id
_entity_poly.type
_entity_poly.pdbx_seq_one_letter_code
_entity_poly.pdbx_strand_id
1 'polypeptide(L)'
;MARAILLPPSAFATWISTIGMFGRWGDEPIKLNQYVSGSHENGFNYTSDGLQNQIVRMKSVAGPTMGQGPAKNTKQWANIGKGQGYVADFILVWEWIYDNFDAVQKLKVDLKHDEKDGKGSQKTVVERIGVPMSEFLTSKSDFATGMQKFIAKRGYGWDCIGFVFNYLYQINVYTAYPGYLPHQYLKVGSGFSRTWNLQDVQPLSLLIFGTPENGYHIVIVDSIQSYSASEVKLTIAQCSSGGPQYNQNIRLLPTQDKGFFQLSGPSPVQGRVFIATNPQLQAVYPNSKPGGNSWLDLVA
;
A
#
# COMPACT_ATOMS: atom_id res chain seq x y z
N MET A 1 5.23 25.97 15.29
CA MET A 1 5.26 24.71 14.50
C MET A 1 4.60 24.99 13.17
N ALA A 2 5.32 24.82 12.05
CA ALA A 2 4.70 24.90 10.74
C ALA A 2 3.62 23.82 10.64
N ARG A 3 2.38 24.19 10.26
CA ARG A 3 1.34 23.19 9.97
C ARG A 3 1.86 22.38 8.78
N ALA A 4 2.18 21.11 9.02
CA ALA A 4 2.49 20.20 7.92
C ALA A 4 1.33 20.25 6.94
N ILE A 5 1.63 20.51 5.66
CA ILE A 5 0.61 20.45 4.60
C ILE A 5 0.12 19.02 4.56
N LEU A 6 -1.12 18.81 4.98
CA LEU A 6 -1.75 17.51 4.99
C LEU A 6 -2.14 17.15 3.55
N LEU A 7 -1.49 16.13 3.01
CA LEU A 7 -1.79 15.58 1.70
C LEU A 7 -3.08 14.73 1.80
N PRO A 8 -4.10 14.92 0.95
CA PRO A 8 -5.25 14.02 0.89
C PRO A 8 -4.82 12.58 0.54
N PRO A 9 -5.50 11.53 1.03
CA PRO A 9 -5.17 10.15 0.68
C PRO A 9 -5.12 9.85 -0.82
N SER A 10 -6.01 10.44 -1.62
CA SER A 10 -6.01 10.32 -3.09
C SER A 10 -4.78 10.96 -3.74
N ALA A 11 -4.32 12.10 -3.22
CA ALA A 11 -3.11 12.76 -3.68
C ALA A 11 -1.86 11.93 -3.32
N PHE A 12 -1.85 11.26 -2.16
CA PHE A 12 -0.81 10.29 -1.80
C PHE A 12 -0.79 9.08 -2.75
N ALA A 13 -1.97 8.51 -3.04
CA ALA A 13 -2.10 7.43 -4.02
C ALA A 13 -1.58 7.85 -5.42
N THR A 14 -1.90 9.07 -5.85
CA THR A 14 -1.43 9.62 -7.13
C THR A 14 0.08 9.84 -7.12
N TRP A 15 0.63 10.43 -6.05
CA TRP A 15 2.06 10.67 -5.91
C TRP A 15 2.85 9.36 -6.05
N ILE A 16 2.49 8.32 -5.31
CA ILE A 16 3.27 7.07 -5.34
C ILE A 16 3.13 6.30 -6.67
N SER A 17 1.95 6.34 -7.29
CA SER A 17 1.65 5.56 -8.51
C SER A 17 2.08 6.27 -9.80
N THR A 18 2.13 7.60 -9.80
CA THR A 18 2.33 8.41 -11.02
C THR A 18 3.61 9.22 -11.00
N ILE A 19 3.94 9.86 -9.87
CA ILE A 19 5.17 10.65 -9.72
C ILE A 19 6.31 9.69 -9.38
N GLY A 20 6.15 8.90 -8.32
CA GLY A 20 7.14 7.92 -7.87
C GLY A 20 8.20 8.51 -6.93
N MET A 21 9.24 7.74 -6.70
CA MET A 21 10.33 8.02 -5.77
C MET A 21 11.65 8.15 -6.51
N PHE A 22 12.47 9.07 -6.04
CA PHE A 22 13.81 9.32 -6.55
C PHE A 22 14.84 8.64 -5.64
N GLY A 23 15.97 8.33 -6.22
CA GLY A 23 17.15 7.85 -5.50
C GLY A 23 18.39 8.18 -6.31
N ARG A 24 19.55 7.70 -5.85
CA ARG A 24 20.84 8.08 -6.46
C ARG A 24 21.11 7.50 -7.87
N TRP A 25 20.19 6.72 -8.44
CA TRP A 25 20.36 6.11 -9.77
C TRP A 25 20.11 7.08 -10.93
N GLY A 26 19.57 8.27 -10.68
CA GLY A 26 19.39 9.31 -11.69
C GLY A 26 18.11 10.14 -11.49
N ASP A 27 17.75 10.91 -12.51
CA ASP A 27 16.63 11.86 -12.49
C ASP A 27 15.26 11.20 -12.78
N GLU A 28 15.24 9.90 -13.11
CA GLU A 28 14.01 9.16 -13.36
C GLU A 28 13.45 8.52 -12.07
N PRO A 29 12.17 8.77 -11.74
CA PRO A 29 11.55 8.17 -10.56
C PRO A 29 11.04 6.75 -10.81
N ILE A 30 11.06 5.93 -9.76
CA ILE A 30 10.46 4.59 -9.72
C ILE A 30 9.10 4.66 -9.03
N LYS A 31 8.07 4.05 -9.61
CA LYS A 31 6.66 4.17 -9.16
C LYS A 31 6.22 2.86 -8.55
N LEU A 32 5.57 2.87 -7.39
CA LEU A 32 4.95 1.66 -6.82
C LEU A 32 3.51 1.56 -7.27
N ASN A 33 3.31 1.33 -8.57
CA ASN A 33 2.00 1.25 -9.21
C ASN A 33 1.47 -0.18 -9.33
N GLN A 34 1.99 -1.11 -8.53
CA GLN A 34 1.55 -2.50 -8.51
C GLN A 34 1.24 -2.96 -7.10
N TYR A 35 0.30 -3.89 -7.03
CA TYR A 35 -0.08 -4.53 -5.79
C TYR A 35 0.75 -5.79 -5.57
N VAL A 36 1.29 -5.92 -4.37
CA VAL A 36 2.10 -7.05 -3.94
C VAL A 36 1.63 -7.43 -2.55
N SER A 37 1.31 -8.71 -2.35
CA SER A 37 0.85 -9.24 -1.07
C SER A 37 1.73 -10.37 -0.59
N GLY A 38 1.94 -10.40 0.73
CA GLY A 38 2.53 -11.51 1.45
C GLY A 38 1.55 -12.58 1.92
N SER A 39 0.25 -12.44 1.63
CA SER A 39 -0.80 -13.40 2.00
C SER A 39 -1.36 -14.08 0.76
N HIS A 40 -1.54 -15.39 0.86
CA HIS A 40 -2.20 -16.22 -0.15
C HIS A 40 -3.64 -15.74 -0.38
N GLU A 41 -4.43 -15.49 0.68
CA GLU A 41 -5.83 -15.06 0.51
C GLU A 41 -5.97 -13.71 -0.24
N ASN A 42 -4.88 -12.94 -0.31
CA ASN A 42 -4.80 -11.65 -0.94
C ASN A 42 -3.88 -11.63 -2.17
N GLY A 43 -3.72 -12.75 -2.89
CA GLY A 43 -2.94 -12.78 -4.13
C GLY A 43 -1.43 -12.72 -3.88
N PHE A 44 -0.92 -13.70 -3.13
CA PHE A 44 0.50 -13.82 -2.78
C PHE A 44 1.41 -13.65 -3.99
N ASN A 45 2.50 -12.93 -3.78
CA ASN A 45 3.43 -12.62 -4.84
C ASN A 45 4.77 -13.37 -4.66
N TYR A 46 4.94 -14.45 -5.41
CA TYR A 46 6.14 -15.26 -5.37
C TYR A 46 7.34 -14.56 -6.02
N THR A 47 7.12 -13.64 -6.96
CA THR A 47 8.20 -12.91 -7.63
C THR A 47 8.93 -11.98 -6.68
N SER A 48 8.17 -11.17 -5.92
CA SER A 48 8.71 -10.32 -4.87
C SER A 48 9.43 -11.17 -3.81
N ASP A 49 8.74 -12.17 -3.25
CA ASP A 49 9.31 -13.03 -2.20
C ASP A 49 10.58 -13.77 -2.66
N GLY A 50 10.57 -14.33 -3.87
CA GLY A 50 11.71 -15.04 -4.45
C GLY A 50 12.93 -14.15 -4.68
N LEU A 51 12.74 -12.92 -5.17
CA LEU A 51 13.84 -11.96 -5.29
C LEU A 51 14.39 -11.59 -3.90
N GLN A 52 13.52 -11.31 -2.93
CA GLN A 52 13.96 -10.93 -1.59
C GLN A 52 14.80 -12.04 -0.93
N ASN A 53 14.36 -13.29 -1.04
CA ASN A 53 15.09 -14.43 -0.51
C ASN A 53 16.47 -14.58 -1.16
N GLN A 54 16.59 -14.31 -2.47
CA GLN A 54 17.87 -14.33 -3.17
C GLN A 54 18.79 -13.18 -2.72
N ILE A 55 18.27 -11.97 -2.58
CA ILE A 55 19.04 -10.80 -2.09
C ILE A 55 19.55 -11.08 -0.67
N VAL A 56 18.69 -11.59 0.22
CA VAL A 56 19.09 -11.96 1.60
C VAL A 56 20.20 -13.01 1.59
N ARG A 57 20.12 -14.00 0.69
CA ARG A 57 21.14 -15.04 0.54
C ARG A 57 22.45 -14.51 -0.05
N MET A 58 22.41 -13.59 -1.03
CA MET A 58 23.61 -12.93 -1.54
C MET A 58 24.35 -12.20 -0.42
N LYS A 59 23.62 -11.48 0.43
CA LYS A 59 24.19 -10.78 1.58
C LYS A 59 24.86 -11.72 2.59
N SER A 60 24.25 -12.87 2.87
CA SER A 60 24.83 -13.82 3.84
C SER A 60 26.12 -14.47 3.34
N VAL A 61 26.28 -14.59 2.02
CA VAL A 61 27.46 -15.20 1.38
C VAL A 61 28.58 -14.18 1.14
N ALA A 62 28.26 -12.90 0.94
CA ALA A 62 29.21 -11.90 0.44
C ALA A 62 30.06 -11.18 1.50
N GLY A 63 29.96 -11.55 2.78
CA GLY A 63 30.78 -10.93 3.84
C GLY A 63 30.43 -9.46 4.13
N PRO A 64 31.17 -8.81 5.05
CA PRO A 64 30.82 -7.49 5.62
C PRO A 64 30.80 -6.33 4.60
N THR A 65 31.45 -6.46 3.45
CA THR A 65 31.50 -5.45 2.38
C THR A 65 30.19 -5.30 1.59
N MET A 66 29.36 -6.36 1.51
CA MET A 66 27.94 -6.27 1.11
C MET A 66 26.99 -6.12 2.32
N GLY A 67 27.54 -6.16 3.54
CA GLY A 67 26.84 -6.33 4.80
C GLY A 67 26.16 -5.08 5.36
N GLN A 68 26.53 -3.88 4.91
CA GLN A 68 25.81 -2.65 5.23
C GLN A 68 24.54 -2.47 4.37
N GLY A 69 23.83 -3.58 4.15
CA GLY A 69 22.63 -3.55 3.36
C GLY A 69 21.56 -2.66 4.00
N PRO A 70 20.61 -2.21 3.18
CA PRO A 70 19.89 -0.96 3.39
C PRO A 70 18.70 -1.13 4.37
N ALA A 71 18.46 -2.36 4.83
CA ALA A 71 17.55 -2.70 5.90
C ALA A 71 18.33 -3.26 7.11
N LYS A 72 18.11 -2.66 8.29
CA LYS A 72 18.87 -2.90 9.53
C LYS A 72 18.72 -4.32 10.06
N ASN A 73 17.68 -5.05 9.67
CA ASN A 73 17.40 -6.42 10.11
C ASN A 73 16.50 -7.20 9.14
N THR A 74 16.39 -8.52 9.37
CA THR A 74 15.55 -9.47 8.61
C THR A 74 14.07 -9.11 8.60
N LYS A 75 13.55 -8.44 9.65
CA LYS A 75 12.14 -8.08 9.75
C LYS A 75 11.75 -6.99 8.75
N GLN A 76 12.64 -6.02 8.51
CA GLN A 76 12.40 -4.95 7.54
C GLN A 76 12.32 -5.53 6.11
N TRP A 77 13.21 -6.45 5.75
CA TRP A 77 13.13 -7.20 4.48
C TRP A 77 11.84 -8.01 4.35
N ALA A 78 11.44 -8.71 5.41
CA ALA A 78 10.20 -9.46 5.43
C ALA A 78 8.96 -8.55 5.23
N ASN A 79 9.01 -7.28 5.63
CA ASN A 79 7.92 -6.34 5.38
C ASN A 79 7.92 -5.88 3.90
N ILE A 80 9.08 -5.50 3.36
CA ILE A 80 9.21 -5.05 1.97
C ILE A 80 8.70 -6.13 1.00
N GLY A 81 9.05 -7.39 1.23
CA GLY A 81 8.59 -8.51 0.40
C GLY A 81 7.07 -8.67 0.35
N LYS A 82 6.38 -8.20 1.40
CA LYS A 82 4.92 -8.24 1.54
C LYS A 82 4.25 -6.91 1.13
N GLY A 83 5.01 -5.96 0.59
CA GLY A 83 4.51 -4.64 0.23
C GLY A 83 4.26 -3.71 1.42
N GLN A 84 4.93 -3.97 2.56
CA GLN A 84 4.77 -3.26 3.83
C GLN A 84 6.09 -2.62 4.30
N GLY A 85 6.05 -1.83 5.36
CA GLY A 85 7.22 -1.13 5.92
C GLY A 85 7.28 0.34 5.49
N TYR A 86 8.43 0.99 5.65
CA TYR A 86 8.57 2.40 5.29
C TYR A 86 8.87 2.56 3.80
N VAL A 87 8.36 3.62 3.18
CA VAL A 87 8.72 4.01 1.80
C VAL A 87 10.23 4.07 1.60
N ALA A 88 10.94 4.65 2.56
CA ALA A 88 12.40 4.76 2.53
C ALA A 88 13.09 3.39 2.42
N ASP A 89 12.49 2.32 2.93
CA ASP A 89 13.03 0.98 2.87
C ASP A 89 13.07 0.44 1.44
N PHE A 90 12.06 0.76 0.62
CA PHE A 90 12.04 0.37 -0.79
C PHE A 90 13.16 1.04 -1.58
N ILE A 91 13.33 2.36 -1.39
CA ILE A 91 14.40 3.14 -2.03
C ILE A 91 15.76 2.54 -1.66
N LEU A 92 15.94 2.28 -0.38
CA LEU A 92 17.11 1.64 0.20
C LEU A 92 17.45 0.31 -0.49
N VAL A 93 16.46 -0.56 -0.71
CA VAL A 93 16.64 -1.80 -1.48
C VAL A 93 17.06 -1.56 -2.92
N TRP A 94 16.42 -0.62 -3.61
CA TRP A 94 16.75 -0.31 -4.99
C TRP A 94 18.15 0.28 -5.15
N GLU A 95 18.56 1.14 -4.22
CA GLU A 95 19.92 1.65 -4.16
C GLU A 95 20.92 0.51 -3.95
N TRP A 96 20.61 -0.47 -3.10
CA TRP A 96 21.48 -1.64 -2.94
C TRP A 96 21.56 -2.48 -4.22
N ILE A 97 20.43 -2.69 -4.92
CA ILE A 97 20.42 -3.37 -6.22
C ILE A 97 21.30 -2.60 -7.22
N TYR A 98 21.22 -1.28 -7.23
CA TYR A 98 22.04 -0.43 -8.10
C TYR A 98 23.55 -0.54 -7.80
N ASP A 99 23.95 -0.62 -6.52
CA ASP A 99 25.36 -0.86 -6.16
C ASP A 99 25.84 -2.23 -6.61
N ASN A 100 24.98 -3.24 -6.48
CA ASN A 100 25.31 -4.64 -6.74
C ASN A 100 24.82 -5.11 -8.12
N PHE A 101 24.65 -4.18 -9.05
CA PHE A 101 23.98 -4.38 -10.33
C PHE A 101 24.47 -5.63 -11.08
N ASP A 102 25.78 -5.76 -11.30
CA ASP A 102 26.37 -6.87 -12.06
C ASP A 102 26.13 -8.24 -11.41
N ALA A 103 26.04 -8.27 -10.07
CA ALA A 103 25.74 -9.48 -9.33
C ALA A 103 24.24 -9.80 -9.39
N VAL A 104 23.38 -8.79 -9.23
CA VAL A 104 21.92 -8.95 -9.29
C VAL A 104 21.45 -9.35 -10.70
N GLN A 105 22.05 -8.81 -11.77
CA GLN A 105 21.72 -9.19 -13.15
C GLN A 105 21.84 -10.69 -13.43
N LYS A 106 22.72 -11.39 -12.70
CA LYS A 106 22.96 -12.84 -12.84
C LYS A 106 21.92 -13.69 -12.12
N LEU A 107 21.09 -13.08 -11.25
CA LEU A 107 20.00 -13.77 -10.59
C LEU A 107 18.91 -14.17 -11.58
N LYS A 108 18.15 -15.19 -11.19
CA LYS A 108 16.96 -15.64 -11.92
C LYS A 108 15.75 -15.55 -11.01
N VAL A 109 14.66 -15.01 -11.52
CA VAL A 109 13.41 -14.84 -10.78
C VAL A 109 12.27 -15.58 -11.46
N ASP A 110 11.35 -16.11 -10.67
CA ASP A 110 10.12 -16.70 -11.16
C ASP A 110 9.04 -15.63 -11.20
N LEU A 111 8.39 -15.46 -12.35
CA LEU A 111 7.26 -14.56 -12.55
C LEU A 111 5.98 -15.33 -12.23
N LYS A 112 5.50 -15.18 -10.98
CA LYS A 112 4.44 -16.02 -10.41
C LYS A 112 3.70 -15.28 -9.29
N HIS A 113 2.39 -15.41 -9.28
CA HIS A 113 1.51 -14.83 -8.25
C HIS A 113 0.23 -15.65 -8.11
N ASP A 114 -0.48 -15.45 -7.02
CA ASP A 114 -1.81 -16.02 -6.85
C ASP A 114 -2.90 -15.05 -7.35
N GLU A 115 -3.92 -15.61 -7.97
CA GLU A 115 -5.15 -14.90 -8.34
C GLU A 115 -6.36 -15.65 -7.79
N LYS A 116 -7.40 -14.91 -7.39
CA LYS A 116 -8.71 -15.52 -7.14
C LYS A 116 -9.37 -15.78 -8.47
N ASP A 117 -9.83 -17.02 -8.68
CA ASP A 117 -10.75 -17.28 -9.77
C ASP A 117 -12.11 -16.61 -9.48
N GLY A 118 -12.93 -16.44 -10.52
CA GLY A 118 -14.27 -15.85 -10.39
C GLY A 118 -15.24 -16.66 -9.50
N LYS A 119 -14.79 -17.76 -8.89
CA LYS A 119 -15.55 -18.64 -7.99
C LYS A 119 -15.00 -18.61 -6.56
N GLY A 120 -14.02 -17.76 -6.27
CA GLY A 120 -13.41 -17.60 -4.95
C GLY A 120 -12.33 -18.63 -4.61
N SER A 121 -11.99 -19.54 -5.53
CA SER A 121 -10.87 -20.46 -5.36
C SER A 121 -9.57 -19.78 -5.79
N GLN A 122 -8.47 -20.10 -5.10
CA GLN A 122 -7.19 -19.48 -5.35
C GLN A 122 -6.40 -20.32 -6.36
N LYS A 123 -5.94 -19.68 -7.44
CA LYS A 123 -5.06 -20.29 -8.43
C LYS A 123 -3.75 -19.56 -8.47
N THR A 124 -2.68 -20.32 -8.40
CA THR A 124 -1.34 -19.86 -8.74
C THR A 124 -1.20 -19.70 -10.26
N VAL A 125 -0.87 -18.49 -10.69
CA VAL A 125 -0.51 -18.16 -12.06
C VAL A 125 1.00 -18.15 -12.18
N VAL A 126 1.53 -18.97 -13.08
CA VAL A 126 2.94 -18.99 -13.44
C VAL A 126 3.05 -18.35 -14.82
N GLU A 127 3.62 -17.14 -14.90
CA GLU A 127 3.90 -16.50 -16.19
C GLU A 127 5.14 -17.12 -16.83
N ARG A 128 6.27 -17.11 -16.10
CA ARG A 128 7.57 -17.63 -16.56
C ARG A 128 8.44 -18.04 -15.37
N ILE A 129 9.31 -19.03 -15.57
CA ILE A 129 10.23 -19.55 -14.56
C ILE A 129 11.68 -19.24 -14.95
N GLY A 130 12.52 -18.91 -13.97
CA GLY A 130 13.95 -18.73 -14.14
C GLY A 130 14.34 -17.56 -15.04
N VAL A 131 13.54 -16.49 -15.05
CA VAL A 131 13.76 -15.29 -15.86
C VAL A 131 15.01 -14.56 -15.36
N PRO A 132 16.04 -14.34 -16.19
CA PRO A 132 17.23 -13.64 -15.74
C PRO A 132 16.92 -12.18 -15.45
N MET A 133 17.45 -11.64 -14.35
CA MET A 133 17.27 -10.24 -13.98
C MET A 133 17.83 -9.28 -15.03
N SER A 134 18.79 -9.71 -15.85
CA SER A 134 19.30 -8.95 -17.01
C SER A 134 18.25 -8.65 -18.08
N GLU A 135 17.10 -9.36 -18.10
CA GLU A 135 15.96 -9.00 -18.96
C GLU A 135 15.32 -7.67 -18.54
N PHE A 136 15.36 -7.35 -17.24
CA PHE A 136 14.83 -6.11 -16.68
C PHE A 136 15.92 -5.05 -16.53
N LEU A 137 17.01 -5.42 -15.86
CA LEU A 137 18.13 -4.56 -15.53
C LEU A 137 19.17 -4.69 -16.65
N THR A 138 19.06 -3.93 -17.74
CA THR A 138 19.97 -4.03 -18.90
C THR A 138 21.26 -3.26 -18.70
N SER A 139 21.18 -2.04 -18.16
CA SER A 139 22.30 -1.16 -17.87
C SER A 139 22.05 -0.36 -16.58
N LYS A 140 23.10 0.19 -15.97
CA LYS A 140 22.95 1.12 -14.83
C LYS A 140 22.29 2.44 -15.24
N SER A 141 22.54 2.92 -16.46
CA SER A 141 21.93 4.17 -16.95
C SER A 141 20.41 4.03 -17.12
N ASP A 142 19.91 2.83 -17.41
CA ASP A 142 18.48 2.55 -17.57
C ASP A 142 17.83 1.95 -16.33
N PHE A 143 18.47 2.08 -15.16
CA PHE A 143 18.06 1.37 -13.95
C PHE A 143 16.60 1.62 -13.56
N ALA A 144 16.16 2.88 -13.55
CA ALA A 144 14.78 3.23 -13.20
C ALA A 144 13.80 2.54 -14.15
N THR A 145 14.00 2.68 -15.46
CA THR A 145 13.18 2.01 -16.49
C THR A 145 13.19 0.48 -16.33
N GLY A 146 14.33 -0.12 -16.04
CA GLY A 146 14.44 -1.57 -15.79
C GLY A 146 13.67 -2.02 -14.54
N MET A 147 13.79 -1.27 -13.45
CA MET A 147 13.02 -1.50 -12.23
C MET A 147 11.52 -1.34 -12.46
N GLN A 148 11.09 -0.38 -13.28
CA GLN A 148 9.68 -0.20 -13.64
C GLN A 148 9.12 -1.38 -14.42
N LYS A 149 9.89 -1.96 -15.36
CA LYS A 149 9.53 -3.20 -16.05
C LYS A 149 9.37 -4.36 -15.05
N PHE A 150 10.27 -4.45 -14.07
CA PHE A 150 10.20 -5.48 -13.03
C PHE A 150 9.00 -5.28 -12.08
N ILE A 151 8.70 -4.04 -11.70
CA ILE A 151 7.51 -3.68 -10.94
C ILE A 151 6.25 -4.07 -11.71
N ALA A 152 6.15 -3.77 -13.02
CA ALA A 152 5.03 -4.16 -13.86
C ALA A 152 4.83 -5.70 -13.93
N LYS A 153 5.87 -6.48 -13.63
CA LYS A 153 5.83 -7.94 -13.42
C LYS A 153 5.59 -8.34 -11.96
N ARG A 154 5.03 -7.43 -11.18
CA ARG A 154 4.74 -7.52 -9.75
C ARG A 154 5.99 -7.84 -8.90
N GLY A 155 7.18 -7.49 -9.36
CA GLY A 155 8.41 -7.73 -8.61
C GLY A 155 8.58 -6.88 -7.34
N TYR A 156 7.94 -5.71 -7.31
CA TYR A 156 7.80 -4.82 -6.16
C TYR A 156 6.43 -4.13 -6.21
N GLY A 157 5.93 -3.70 -5.05
CA GLY A 157 4.65 -3.01 -4.93
C GLY A 157 4.26 -2.80 -3.47
N TRP A 158 3.04 -2.34 -3.25
CA TRP A 158 2.46 -2.19 -1.93
C TRP A 158 1.25 -3.10 -1.73
N ASP A 159 1.04 -3.52 -0.48
CA ASP A 159 -0.25 -4.02 -0.06
C ASP A 159 -1.11 -2.91 0.54
N CYS A 160 -2.33 -3.26 0.93
CA CYS A 160 -3.26 -2.31 1.54
C CYS A 160 -2.79 -1.81 2.91
N ILE A 161 -2.05 -2.62 3.67
CA ILE A 161 -1.53 -2.29 5.00
C ILE A 161 -0.38 -1.28 4.87
N GLY A 162 0.57 -1.54 3.99
CA GLY A 162 1.69 -0.67 3.68
C GLY A 162 1.24 0.67 3.15
N PHE A 163 0.24 0.70 2.27
CA PHE A 163 -0.34 1.95 1.78
C PHE A 163 -0.93 2.81 2.91
N VAL A 164 -1.83 2.23 3.73
CA VAL A 164 -2.47 2.98 4.82
C VAL A 164 -1.46 3.41 5.87
N PHE A 165 -0.51 2.53 6.22
CA PHE A 165 0.55 2.89 7.16
C PHE A 165 1.40 4.07 6.64
N ASN A 166 1.91 4.01 5.41
CA ASN A 166 2.80 5.05 4.91
C ASN A 166 2.07 6.39 4.77
N TYR A 167 0.78 6.38 4.43
CA TYR A 167 -0.03 7.58 4.47
C TYR A 167 -0.10 8.17 5.90
N LEU A 168 -0.48 7.36 6.89
CA LEU A 168 -0.60 7.79 8.29
C LEU A 168 0.75 8.24 8.87
N TYR A 169 1.85 7.60 8.48
CA TYR A 169 3.21 8.02 8.81
C TYR A 169 3.55 9.38 8.21
N GLN A 170 3.24 9.60 6.92
CA GLN A 170 3.49 10.86 6.22
C GLN A 170 2.77 12.05 6.86
N ILE A 171 1.57 11.84 7.39
CA ILE A 171 0.80 12.87 8.12
C ILE A 171 1.08 12.90 9.63
N ASN A 172 2.15 12.24 10.09
CA ASN A 172 2.62 12.20 11.49
C ASN A 172 1.62 11.59 12.50
N VAL A 173 0.73 10.70 12.06
CA VAL A 173 -0.14 9.92 12.97
C VAL A 173 0.65 8.83 13.67
N TYR A 174 1.57 8.20 12.94
CA TYR A 174 2.49 7.22 13.48
C TYR A 174 3.92 7.73 13.34
N THR A 175 4.74 7.45 14.34
CA THR A 175 6.19 7.69 14.33
C THR A 175 6.99 6.44 14.00
N ALA A 176 6.35 5.27 14.00
CA ALA A 176 6.99 4.00 13.69
C ALA A 176 6.00 2.99 13.07
N TYR A 177 6.53 2.03 12.30
CA TYR A 177 5.75 0.95 11.69
C TYR A 177 5.22 -0.03 12.76
N PRO A 178 3.90 -0.10 13.00
CA PRO A 178 3.35 -0.91 14.08
C PRO A 178 3.24 -2.40 13.71
N GLY A 179 3.34 -2.77 12.42
CA GLY A 179 3.14 -4.14 11.96
C GLY A 179 1.72 -4.66 12.16
N TYR A 180 0.74 -3.75 12.20
CA TYR A 180 -0.66 -4.11 12.42
C TYR A 180 -1.29 -4.77 11.21
N LEU A 181 -2.00 -5.87 11.44
CA LEU A 181 -3.02 -6.36 10.51
C LEU A 181 -4.23 -5.39 10.53
N PRO A 182 -5.07 -5.35 9.49
CA PRO A 182 -6.17 -4.40 9.38
C PRO A 182 -7.08 -4.33 10.62
N HIS A 183 -7.54 -5.47 11.14
CA HIS A 183 -8.40 -5.51 12.33
C HIS A 183 -7.71 -4.97 13.60
N GLN A 184 -6.39 -4.92 13.62
CA GLN A 184 -5.61 -4.48 14.77
C GLN A 184 -5.54 -2.96 14.90
N TYR A 185 -5.99 -2.21 13.88
CA TYR A 185 -6.20 -0.78 13.99
C TYR A 185 -7.30 -0.43 15.02
N LEU A 186 -8.08 -1.39 15.51
CA LEU A 186 -9.02 -1.17 16.62
C LEU A 186 -8.45 -1.48 18.02
N LYS A 187 -7.18 -1.88 18.13
CA LYS A 187 -6.57 -2.19 19.43
C LYS A 187 -6.37 -0.92 20.25
N VAL A 188 -6.45 -1.08 21.58
CA VAL A 188 -6.08 -0.01 22.53
C VAL A 188 -4.69 0.51 22.18
N GLY A 189 -4.56 1.84 22.05
CA GLY A 189 -3.31 2.51 21.71
C GLY A 189 -3.07 2.74 20.22
N SER A 190 -3.94 2.24 19.31
CA SER A 190 -3.83 2.56 17.87
C SER A 190 -4.25 3.99 17.52
N GLY A 191 -4.98 4.67 18.41
CA GLY A 191 -5.61 5.96 18.15
C GLY A 191 -6.93 5.89 17.37
N PHE A 192 -7.35 4.69 16.94
CA PHE A 192 -8.62 4.49 16.25
C PHE A 192 -9.63 3.72 17.10
N SER A 193 -10.90 4.10 16.99
CA SER A 193 -12.03 3.48 17.65
C SER A 193 -13.10 3.08 16.66
N ARG A 194 -13.84 2.01 16.95
CA ARG A 194 -14.96 1.60 16.10
C ARG A 194 -16.11 2.59 16.20
N THR A 195 -16.70 2.96 15.06
CA THR A 195 -18.00 3.64 15.05
C THR A 195 -19.14 2.71 14.67
N TRP A 196 -20.32 3.03 15.19
CA TRP A 196 -21.60 2.35 14.97
C TRP A 196 -22.57 3.19 14.13
N ASN A 197 -22.26 4.47 13.90
CA ASN A 197 -23.14 5.39 13.19
C ASN A 197 -22.53 5.85 11.88
N LEU A 198 -23.36 5.87 10.85
CA LEU A 198 -22.95 6.33 9.52
C LEU A 198 -22.52 7.81 9.51
N GLN A 199 -23.07 8.63 10.41
CA GLN A 199 -22.76 10.05 10.52
C GLN A 199 -21.36 10.32 11.12
N ASP A 200 -20.79 9.35 11.83
CA ASP A 200 -19.46 9.48 12.44
C ASP A 200 -18.33 9.17 11.43
N VAL A 201 -18.68 8.73 10.22
CA VAL A 201 -17.75 8.50 9.13
C VAL A 201 -17.25 9.85 8.64
N GLN A 202 -15.94 10.03 8.53
CA GLN A 202 -15.30 11.30 8.22
C GLN A 202 -14.11 11.04 7.27
N PRO A 203 -13.52 12.08 6.67
CA PRO A 203 -12.18 11.95 6.10
C PRO A 203 -11.20 11.32 7.10
N LEU A 204 -10.30 10.49 6.58
CA LEU A 204 -9.34 9.67 7.34
C LEU A 204 -9.92 8.54 8.21
N SER A 205 -11.24 8.32 8.17
CA SER A 205 -11.81 7.05 8.66
C SER A 205 -11.21 5.87 7.88
N LEU A 206 -10.96 4.76 8.57
CA LEU A 206 -10.53 3.51 7.93
C LEU A 206 -11.74 2.61 7.73
N LEU A 207 -11.88 2.04 6.53
CA LEU A 207 -12.88 0.99 6.27
C LEU A 207 -12.14 -0.33 6.16
N ILE A 208 -12.54 -1.30 6.98
CA ILE A 208 -11.86 -2.60 7.09
C ILE A 208 -12.83 -3.70 6.69
N PHE A 209 -12.38 -4.55 5.76
CA PHE A 209 -13.13 -5.63 5.14
C PHE A 209 -12.55 -6.98 5.53
N GLY A 210 -13.36 -8.02 5.37
CA GLY A 210 -12.90 -9.40 5.43
C GLY A 210 -12.99 -10.00 6.83
N THR A 211 -12.51 -11.24 6.92
CA THR A 211 -12.55 -12.08 8.11
C THR A 211 -11.20 -12.75 8.31
N PRO A 212 -10.91 -13.35 9.48
CA PRO A 212 -9.66 -14.09 9.67
C PRO A 212 -9.46 -15.19 8.62
N GLU A 213 -10.55 -15.78 8.11
CA GLU A 213 -10.52 -16.89 7.15
C GLU A 213 -10.31 -16.44 5.69
N ASN A 214 -10.73 -15.21 5.35
CA ASN A 214 -10.70 -14.70 3.97
C ASN A 214 -9.65 -13.62 3.73
N GLY A 215 -8.82 -13.36 4.75
CA GLY A 215 -7.94 -12.21 4.80
C GLY A 215 -8.70 -10.91 5.05
N TYR A 216 -7.98 -9.93 5.59
CA TYR A 216 -8.51 -8.59 5.75
C TYR A 216 -7.99 -7.64 4.66
N HIS A 217 -8.82 -6.66 4.31
CA HIS A 217 -8.43 -5.51 3.49
C HIS A 217 -8.70 -4.21 4.24
N ILE A 218 -7.94 -3.16 3.95
CA ILE A 218 -8.10 -1.85 4.57
C ILE A 218 -8.00 -0.74 3.53
N VAL A 219 -8.87 0.25 3.66
CA VAL A 219 -8.87 1.46 2.84
C VAL A 219 -9.05 2.67 3.74
N ILE A 220 -8.69 3.85 3.24
CA ILE A 220 -8.86 5.12 3.96
C ILE A 220 -9.85 6.00 3.21
N VAL A 221 -10.77 6.63 3.95
CA VAL A 221 -11.69 7.62 3.40
C VAL A 221 -10.92 8.88 3.07
N ASP A 222 -10.97 9.28 1.81
CA ASP A 222 -10.36 10.51 1.33
C ASP A 222 -11.26 11.72 1.61
N SER A 223 -12.51 11.66 1.15
CA SER A 223 -13.46 12.77 1.25
C SER A 223 -14.90 12.28 1.33
N ILE A 224 -15.77 13.08 1.93
CA ILE A 224 -17.22 12.82 1.98
C ILE A 224 -17.90 13.71 0.96
N GLN A 225 -18.65 13.09 0.05
CA GLN A 225 -19.37 13.78 -1.01
C GLN A 225 -20.78 14.20 -0.54
N SER A 226 -21.46 13.32 0.21
CA SER A 226 -22.78 13.62 0.78
C SER A 226 -23.14 12.70 1.93
N TYR A 227 -23.95 13.21 2.87
CA TYR A 227 -24.62 12.42 3.91
C TYR A 227 -26.13 12.36 3.66
N SER A 228 -26.72 11.21 3.99
CA SER A 228 -28.17 11.08 4.20
C SER A 228 -28.42 10.15 5.40
N ALA A 229 -29.69 9.95 5.76
CA ALA A 229 -30.07 8.99 6.79
C ALA A 229 -29.79 7.53 6.38
N SER A 230 -29.75 7.23 5.09
CA SER A 230 -29.65 5.87 4.55
C SER A 230 -28.32 5.57 3.87
N GLU A 231 -27.51 6.58 3.57
CA GLU A 231 -26.22 6.40 2.91
C GLU A 231 -25.22 7.54 3.17
N VAL A 232 -23.94 7.21 3.03
CA VAL A 232 -22.87 8.19 2.84
C VAL A 232 -22.20 7.90 1.50
N LYS A 233 -22.08 8.95 0.68
CA LYS A 233 -21.27 8.91 -0.54
C LYS A 233 -19.91 9.49 -0.24
N LEU A 234 -18.86 8.77 -0.62
CA LEU A 234 -17.50 9.10 -0.27
C LEU A 234 -16.52 8.72 -1.38
N THR A 235 -15.31 9.27 -1.27
CA THR A 235 -14.13 8.83 -2.00
C THR A 235 -13.25 8.02 -1.06
N ILE A 236 -12.74 6.87 -1.52
CA ILE A 236 -11.70 6.10 -0.79
C ILE A 236 -10.39 6.15 -1.55
N ALA A 237 -9.29 6.06 -0.82
CA ALA A 237 -7.98 5.70 -1.36
C ALA A 237 -7.56 4.34 -0.80
N GLN A 238 -6.90 3.53 -1.63
CA GLN A 238 -6.50 2.17 -1.28
C GLN A 238 -5.32 1.70 -2.12
N CYS A 239 -4.75 0.55 -1.74
CA CYS A 239 -3.91 -0.25 -2.61
C CYS A 239 -4.50 -1.67 -2.68
N SER A 240 -4.93 -2.08 -3.86
CA SER A 240 -5.53 -3.40 -4.13
C SER A 240 -5.10 -3.86 -5.53
N SER A 241 -5.68 -4.92 -6.09
CA SER A 241 -5.41 -5.34 -7.49
C SER A 241 -5.31 -4.13 -8.44
N GLY A 242 -4.14 -3.91 -9.02
CA GLY A 242 -3.80 -2.73 -9.83
C GLY A 242 -2.89 -1.69 -9.16
N GLY A 243 -2.62 -1.79 -7.86
CA GLY A 243 -1.76 -0.89 -7.10
C GLY A 243 -2.52 0.22 -6.34
N PRO A 244 -1.80 1.26 -5.87
CA PRO A 244 -2.38 2.42 -5.21
C PRO A 244 -3.31 3.21 -6.14
N GLN A 245 -4.51 3.51 -5.65
CA GLN A 245 -5.58 4.12 -6.42
C GLN A 245 -6.64 4.78 -5.51
N TYR A 246 -7.55 5.53 -6.11
CA TYR A 246 -8.72 6.07 -5.42
C TYR A 246 -9.99 5.83 -6.24
N ASN A 247 -11.12 5.71 -5.54
CA ASN A 247 -12.42 5.42 -6.12
C ASN A 247 -13.45 6.40 -5.57
N GLN A 248 -14.13 7.11 -6.48
CA GLN A 248 -15.19 8.07 -6.15
C GLN A 248 -16.57 7.40 -6.19
N ASN A 249 -17.58 8.07 -5.64
CA ASN A 249 -18.98 7.61 -5.65
C ASN A 249 -19.16 6.26 -4.95
N ILE A 250 -18.32 5.99 -3.96
CA ILE A 250 -18.48 4.83 -3.07
C ILE A 250 -19.62 5.11 -2.13
N ARG A 251 -20.52 4.14 -1.99
CA ARG A 251 -21.69 4.23 -1.14
C ARG A 251 -21.51 3.32 0.05
N LEU A 252 -21.64 3.91 1.23
CA LEU A 252 -21.65 3.21 2.50
C LEU A 252 -23.07 3.21 3.06
N LEU A 253 -23.62 2.04 3.31
CA LEU A 253 -25.00 1.84 3.75
C LEU A 253 -25.02 1.14 5.12
N PRO A 254 -26.01 1.42 5.98
CA PRO A 254 -26.20 0.66 7.21
C PRO A 254 -26.57 -0.79 6.90
N THR A 255 -26.19 -1.72 7.78
CA THR A 255 -26.66 -3.11 7.74
C THR A 255 -27.55 -3.39 8.95
N GLN A 256 -28.27 -4.51 8.92
CA GLN A 256 -29.02 -4.99 10.09
C GLN A 256 -28.08 -5.38 11.25
N ASP A 257 -26.84 -5.74 10.94
CA ASP A 257 -25.85 -6.14 11.92
C ASP A 257 -25.18 -4.90 12.53
N LYS A 258 -25.45 -4.67 13.82
CA LYS A 258 -24.92 -3.52 14.55
C LYS A 258 -23.40 -3.40 14.38
N GLY A 259 -22.97 -2.22 13.91
CA GLY A 259 -21.55 -1.88 13.72
C GLY A 259 -20.94 -2.34 12.42
N PHE A 260 -21.73 -2.90 11.52
CA PHE A 260 -21.31 -3.22 10.18
C PHE A 260 -22.08 -2.39 9.16
N PHE A 261 -21.38 -2.09 8.08
CA PHE A 261 -21.87 -1.30 6.96
C PHE A 261 -21.64 -2.07 5.68
N GLN A 262 -22.46 -1.81 4.67
CA GLN A 262 -22.27 -2.35 3.33
C GLN A 262 -21.59 -1.29 2.47
N LEU A 263 -20.43 -1.62 1.90
CA LEU A 263 -19.78 -0.81 0.89
C LEU A 263 -20.17 -1.29 -0.51
N SER A 264 -20.56 -0.36 -1.37
CA SER A 264 -20.93 -0.61 -2.77
C SER A 264 -20.46 0.52 -3.68
N GLY A 265 -20.45 0.30 -4.99
CA GLY A 265 -20.02 1.28 -5.99
C GLY A 265 -18.78 0.84 -6.77
N PRO A 266 -18.12 1.76 -7.51
CA PRO A 266 -17.02 1.43 -8.41
C PRO A 266 -15.70 1.22 -7.67
N SER A 267 -15.65 0.25 -6.76
CA SER A 267 -14.45 -0.21 -6.06
C SER A 267 -14.19 -1.68 -6.39
N PRO A 268 -12.92 -2.09 -6.59
CA PRO A 268 -12.54 -3.50 -6.69
C PRO A 268 -12.82 -4.29 -5.41
N VAL A 269 -12.98 -3.61 -4.28
CA VAL A 269 -13.34 -4.23 -2.99
C VAL A 269 -14.70 -3.71 -2.56
N GLN A 270 -15.65 -4.64 -2.38
CA GLN A 270 -17.02 -4.39 -1.96
C GLN A 270 -17.41 -5.41 -0.89
N GLY A 271 -18.44 -5.10 -0.10
CA GLY A 271 -18.92 -6.03 0.92
C GLY A 271 -19.12 -5.37 2.27
N ARG A 272 -19.24 -6.24 3.26
CA ARG A 272 -19.43 -5.87 4.66
C ARG A 272 -18.13 -5.31 5.24
N VAL A 273 -18.23 -4.17 5.90
CA VAL A 273 -17.12 -3.47 6.55
C VAL A 273 -17.46 -3.07 7.97
N PHE A 274 -16.42 -2.87 8.78
CA PHE A 274 -16.51 -2.02 9.96
C PHE A 274 -15.62 -0.79 9.78
N ILE A 275 -15.90 0.25 10.55
CA ILE A 275 -15.32 1.57 10.39
C ILE A 275 -14.55 1.93 11.63
N ALA A 276 -13.31 2.38 11.45
CA ALA A 276 -12.46 2.91 12.50
C ALA A 276 -12.27 4.41 12.30
N THR A 277 -12.51 5.20 13.36
CA THR A 277 -12.36 6.66 13.38
C THR A 277 -11.26 7.05 14.36
N ASN A 278 -10.55 8.14 14.08
CA ASN A 278 -9.57 8.72 15.00
C ASN A 278 -9.99 10.17 15.32
N PRO A 279 -10.54 10.45 16.52
CA PRO A 279 -11.02 11.78 16.88
C PRO A 279 -9.96 12.87 16.83
N GLN A 280 -8.69 12.53 17.11
CA GLN A 280 -7.58 13.49 17.04
C GLN A 280 -7.33 13.92 15.59
N LEU A 281 -7.42 12.99 14.65
CA LEU A 281 -7.30 13.31 13.23
C LEU A 281 -8.48 14.13 12.72
N GLN A 282 -9.70 13.81 13.18
CA GLN A 282 -10.91 14.53 12.81
C GLN A 282 -10.88 16.00 13.26
N ALA A 283 -10.22 16.31 14.38
CA ALA A 283 -10.04 17.69 14.82
C ALA A 283 -9.10 18.51 13.92
N VAL A 284 -8.16 17.85 13.23
CA VAL A 284 -7.16 18.50 12.36
C VAL A 284 -7.60 18.52 10.89
N TYR A 285 -8.46 17.58 10.49
CA TYR A 285 -9.20 17.58 9.23
C TYR A 285 -10.66 18.00 9.47
N PRO A 286 -10.94 19.28 9.83
CA PRO A 286 -12.32 19.72 9.96
C PRO A 286 -12.97 19.57 8.59
N ASN A 287 -14.12 18.89 8.59
CA ASN A 287 -15.00 18.72 7.44
C ASN A 287 -14.87 19.88 6.45
N SER A 288 -14.30 19.64 5.28
CA SER A 288 -14.80 20.29 4.08
C SER A 288 -16.23 19.76 3.93
N LYS A 289 -17.17 20.34 4.69
CA LYS A 289 -18.61 20.18 4.40
C LYS A 289 -18.77 20.43 2.90
N PRO A 290 -19.69 19.76 2.21
CA PRO A 290 -19.94 20.02 0.79
C PRO A 290 -20.05 21.55 0.56
N GLY A 291 -19.08 22.15 -0.15
CA GLY A 291 -18.95 23.61 -0.34
C GLY A 291 -17.80 24.31 0.41
N GLY A 292 -16.99 23.61 1.20
CA GLY A 292 -15.74 24.15 1.74
C GLY A 292 -14.64 24.15 0.67
N ASN A 293 -13.80 25.19 0.68
CA ASN A 293 -12.67 25.38 -0.24
C ASN A 293 -11.93 24.06 -0.49
N SER A 294 -11.71 23.76 -1.77
CA SER A 294 -10.96 22.58 -2.18
C SER A 294 -9.54 22.69 -1.65
N TRP A 295 -8.86 21.56 -1.44
CA TRP A 295 -7.45 21.56 -1.06
C TRP A 295 -6.57 22.33 -2.07
N LEU A 296 -6.99 22.44 -3.34
CA LEU A 296 -6.32 23.27 -4.35
C LEU A 296 -6.36 24.77 -4.00
N ASP A 297 -7.39 25.24 -3.31
CA ASP A 297 -7.52 26.65 -2.91
C ASP A 297 -6.63 27.03 -1.72
N LEU A 298 -6.02 26.04 -1.04
CA LEU A 298 -5.09 26.24 0.07
C LEU A 298 -3.62 26.12 -0.35
N VAL A 299 -3.35 25.69 -1.59
CA VAL A 299 -2.00 25.46 -2.14
C VAL A 299 -1.71 26.40 -3.34
N ALA A 300 -2.68 27.23 -3.74
CA ALA A 300 -2.52 28.36 -4.67
C ALA A 300 -2.28 29.66 -3.91
#